data_AF-A0A7S4PHH1-F1
#
_entry.id   AF-A0A7S4PHH1-F1
#
_cell.length_a   1.000
_cell.length_b   1.000
_cell.length_c   1.000
_cell.angle_alpha   90.00
_cell.angle_beta   90.00
_cell.angle_gamma   90.00
#
_symmetry.space_group_name_H-M   'P 1'
#
loop_
_entity.id
_entity.type
_entity.pdbx_description
1 polymer ?
#
loop_
_entity_poly.entity_id
_entity_poly.type
_entity_poly.pdbx_seq_one_letter_code
_entity_poly.pdbx_strand_id
1 'polypeptide(L)'
;FKEDGDVIKGKDQLILVCGMRRIEVRPIYSEQKNNSDKFKLLRYLPARGTCIASMYAPAIWPPAPVLLLKRQKSGALTIVATGKSLGPNANRIVLKRIVLTGLPYKIHKRKATCRFMFHNPEDVRWFKPVELWTKEGRRGQI
;
A
#
# COMPACT_ATOMS: atom_id res chain seq x y z
N PHE A 1 -21.04 -4.56 -5.05
CA PHE A 1 -21.04 -4.41 -3.57
C PHE A 1 -20.07 -3.33 -3.12
N LYS A 2 -20.28 -2.10 -3.62
CA LYS A 2 -19.72 -0.88 -3.06
C LYS A 2 -20.80 0.18 -3.22
N GLU A 3 -21.83 0.04 -2.41
CA GLU A 3 -22.66 1.19 -2.08
C GLU A 3 -21.91 1.90 -0.95
N ASP A 4 -21.81 3.22 -1.06
CA ASP A 4 -21.12 4.17 -0.18
C ASP A 4 -19.63 4.43 -0.45
N GLY A 5 -19.37 5.69 -0.83
CA GLY A 5 -18.09 6.27 -1.20
C GLY A 5 -17.08 6.42 -0.07
N ASP A 6 -17.12 5.54 0.93
CA ASP A 6 -16.24 5.63 2.08
C ASP A 6 -14.90 4.95 1.76
N VAL A 7 -13.87 5.77 1.60
CA VAL A 7 -12.53 5.31 1.23
C VAL A 7 -11.83 4.75 2.48
N ILE A 8 -11.46 3.46 2.42
CA ILE A 8 -10.87 2.77 3.56
C ILE A 8 -9.35 2.81 3.44
N LYS A 9 -8.71 3.39 4.46
CA LYS A 9 -7.27 3.52 4.54
C LYS A 9 -6.66 2.24 5.10
N GLY A 10 -5.43 1.96 4.69
CA GLY A 10 -4.63 0.95 5.37
C GLY A 10 -4.44 1.34 6.85
N LYS A 11 -4.42 0.33 7.72
CA LYS A 11 -4.38 0.46 9.19
C LYS A 11 -5.64 1.02 9.86
N ASP A 12 -6.73 1.25 9.12
CA ASP A 12 -8.03 1.54 9.74
C ASP A 12 -8.52 0.33 10.54
N GLN A 13 -9.25 0.58 11.63
CA GLN A 13 -9.83 -0.47 12.45
C GLN A 13 -11.04 -1.08 11.76
N LEU A 14 -10.95 -2.39 11.52
CA LEU A 14 -11.96 -3.19 10.86
C LEU A 14 -12.21 -4.46 11.68
N ILE A 15 -13.36 -5.09 11.44
CA ILE A 15 -13.68 -6.39 12.05
C ILE A 15 -13.48 -7.45 10.97
N LEU A 16 -12.54 -8.35 11.22
CA LEU A 16 -12.33 -9.55 10.44
C LEU A 16 -13.30 -10.63 10.93
N VAL A 17 -14.11 -11.15 10.03
CA VAL A 17 -14.88 -12.37 10.28
C VAL A 17 -14.27 -13.47 9.43
N CYS A 18 -13.74 -14.50 10.09
CA CYS A 18 -13.20 -15.67 9.41
C CYS A 18 -13.66 -16.95 10.12
N GLY A 19 -14.49 -17.74 9.45
CA GLY A 19 -15.22 -18.84 10.05
C GLY A 19 -16.04 -18.37 11.25
N MET A 20 -15.81 -18.99 12.42
CA MET A 20 -16.51 -18.66 13.67
C MET A 20 -15.90 -17.47 14.44
N ARG A 21 -14.75 -16.94 14.00
CA ARG A 21 -14.01 -15.91 14.74
C ARG A 21 -14.34 -14.52 14.21
N ARG A 22 -14.57 -13.59 15.13
CA ARG A 22 -14.67 -12.14 14.88
C ARG A 22 -13.57 -11.43 15.63
N ILE A 23 -12.72 -10.70 14.93
CA ILE A 23 -11.51 -10.10 15.49
C ILE A 23 -11.37 -8.69 14.99
N GLU A 24 -11.08 -7.74 15.88
CA GLU A 24 -10.73 -6.39 15.47
C GLU A 24 -9.28 -6.34 14.98
N VAL A 25 -9.10 -5.84 13.75
CA VAL A 25 -7.83 -5.85 13.04
C VAL A 25 -7.57 -4.50 12.38
N ARG A 26 -6.29 -4.21 12.13
CA ARG A 26 -5.84 -3.05 11.36
C ARG A 26 -5.00 -3.53 10.18
N PRO A 27 -5.63 -3.94 9.07
CA PRO A 27 -4.94 -4.59 7.98
C PRO A 27 -4.06 -3.63 7.20
N ILE A 28 -2.94 -4.16 6.70
CA ILE A 28 -2.08 -3.49 5.72
C ILE A 28 -2.38 -4.09 4.36
N TYR A 29 -2.74 -3.25 3.39
CA TYR A 29 -3.06 -3.68 2.04
C TYR A 29 -1.83 -3.69 1.14
N SER A 30 -1.74 -4.68 0.26
CA SER A 30 -0.65 -4.83 -0.71
C SER A 30 -1.15 -5.38 -2.04
N GLU A 31 -0.44 -5.05 -3.11
CA GLU A 31 -0.70 -5.61 -4.45
C GLU A 31 -0.50 -7.14 -4.45
N GLN A 32 -1.36 -7.86 -5.17
CA GLN A 32 -1.17 -9.28 -5.46
C GLN A 32 -0.47 -9.41 -6.82
N LYS A 33 0.77 -9.90 -6.82
CA LYS A 33 1.54 -10.19 -8.03
C LYS A 33 2.11 -11.60 -7.92
N ASN A 34 2.08 -12.35 -9.02
CA ASN A 34 2.53 -13.75 -8.99
C ASN A 34 4.05 -13.90 -9.16
N ASN A 35 4.74 -12.87 -9.66
CA ASN A 35 6.13 -12.96 -10.10
C ASN A 35 7.10 -12.07 -9.30
N SER A 36 6.83 -11.83 -8.01
CA SER A 36 7.70 -11.01 -7.18
C SER A 36 7.52 -11.29 -5.70
N ASP A 37 8.62 -11.31 -4.95
CA ASP A 37 8.61 -11.42 -3.48
C ASP A 37 8.41 -10.06 -2.77
N LYS A 38 8.47 -8.97 -3.54
CA LYS A 38 8.37 -7.60 -3.04
C LYS A 38 7.02 -7.01 -3.45
N PHE A 39 6.13 -6.84 -2.48
CA PHE A 39 4.78 -6.36 -2.75
C PHE A 39 4.64 -4.88 -2.41
N LYS A 40 4.13 -4.10 -3.37
CA LYS A 40 3.88 -2.68 -3.14
C LYS A 40 2.70 -2.49 -2.20
N LEU A 41 2.89 -1.66 -1.19
CA LEU A 41 1.86 -1.24 -0.26
C LEU A 41 0.80 -0.39 -0.95
N LEU A 42 -0.47 -0.71 -0.72
CA LEU A 42 -1.61 0.09 -1.11
C LEU A 42 -2.03 0.96 0.07
N ARG A 43 -2.17 2.28 -0.17
CA ARG A 43 -2.61 3.21 0.88
C ARG A 43 -4.07 3.04 1.24
N TYR A 44 -4.87 2.57 0.29
CA TYR A 44 -6.31 2.41 0.39
C TYR A 44 -6.71 1.04 -0.12
N LEU A 45 -7.83 0.52 0.38
CA LEU A 45 -8.47 -0.64 -0.22
C LEU A 45 -8.95 -0.28 -1.64
N PRO A 46 -8.56 -1.03 -2.68
CA PRO A 46 -8.97 -0.75 -4.04
C PRO A 46 -10.48 -0.94 -4.19
N ALA A 47 -11.15 -0.06 -4.93
CA ALA A 47 -12.60 -0.13 -5.15
C ALA A 47 -13.01 -1.33 -6.01
N ARG A 48 -12.12 -1.78 -6.89
CA ARG A 48 -12.27 -2.93 -7.77
C ARG A 48 -10.94 -3.67 -7.84
N GLY A 49 -11.00 -4.98 -8.03
CA GLY A 49 -9.83 -5.84 -8.11
C GLY A 49 -9.47 -6.48 -6.77
N THR A 50 -8.44 -7.33 -6.80
CA THR A 50 -7.98 -8.08 -5.65
C THR A 50 -6.80 -7.39 -4.98
N CYS A 51 -6.70 -7.54 -3.67
CA CYS A 51 -5.53 -7.13 -2.90
C CYS A 51 -5.32 -8.10 -1.75
N ILE A 52 -4.10 -8.10 -1.20
CA ILE A 52 -3.77 -8.89 -0.01
C ILE A 52 -3.81 -7.99 1.21
N ALA A 53 -4.64 -8.36 2.18
CA ALA A 53 -4.67 -7.77 3.51
C ALA A 53 -3.79 -8.60 4.46
N SER A 54 -2.67 -8.03 4.89
CA SER A 54 -1.77 -8.63 5.88
C SER A 54 -2.06 -8.05 7.25
N MET A 55 -2.20 -8.91 8.25
CA MET A 55 -2.50 -8.52 9.63
C MET A 55 -1.99 -9.58 10.60
N TYR A 56 -1.79 -9.18 11.85
CA TYR A 56 -1.53 -10.13 12.94
C TYR A 56 -2.87 -10.64 13.47
N ALA A 57 -3.10 -11.93 13.34
CA ALA A 57 -4.29 -12.63 13.78
C ALA A 57 -3.93 -14.09 14.10
N PRO A 58 -4.76 -14.82 14.86
CA PRO A 58 -4.59 -16.25 15.07
C PRO A 58 -4.47 -16.99 13.74
N ALA A 59 -3.59 -18.00 13.68
CA ALA A 59 -3.38 -18.78 12.48
C ALA A 59 -4.70 -19.41 11.99
N ILE A 60 -4.99 -19.23 10.70
CA ILE A 60 -6.16 -19.75 10.01
C ILE A 60 -5.67 -20.48 8.75
N TRP A 61 -5.91 -21.78 8.68
CA TRP A 61 -5.56 -22.61 7.54
C TRP A 61 -6.63 -22.52 6.43
N PRO A 62 -6.25 -22.38 5.15
CA PRO A 62 -7.19 -22.45 4.03
C PRO A 62 -7.80 -23.85 3.88
N PRO A 63 -9.03 -23.99 3.31
CA PRO A 63 -9.87 -22.94 2.76
C PRO A 63 -10.74 -22.27 3.85
N ALA A 64 -10.56 -20.97 4.06
CA ALA A 64 -11.38 -20.21 5.00
C ALA A 64 -11.89 -18.92 4.33
N PRO A 65 -13.21 -18.73 4.15
CA PRO A 65 -13.75 -17.47 3.67
C PRO A 65 -13.55 -16.38 4.73
N VAL A 66 -13.32 -15.16 4.24
CA VAL A 66 -13.02 -13.99 5.06
C VAL A 66 -13.96 -12.86 4.64
N LEU A 67 -14.56 -12.20 5.63
CA LEU A 67 -15.29 -10.95 5.46
C LEU A 67 -14.59 -9.86 6.27
N LEU A 68 -14.46 -8.67 5.69
CA LEU A 68 -14.08 -7.47 6.43
C LEU A 68 -15.29 -6.59 6.59
N LEU A 69 -15.56 -6.20 7.83
CA LEU A 69 -16.64 -5.30 8.21
C LEU A 69 -16.05 -3.98 8.73
N LYS A 70 -16.72 -2.87 8.46
CA LYS A 70 -16.45 -1.57 9.06
C LYS A 70 -17.58 -1.21 10.00
N ARG A 71 -17.23 -0.69 11.18
CA ARG A 71 -18.20 -0.12 12.11
C ARG A 71 -18.50 1.32 11.69
N GLN A 72 -19.76 1.60 11.38
CA GLN A 72 -20.23 2.96 11.14
C GLN A 72 -20.37 3.74 12.45
N LYS A 73 -20.47 5.08 12.37
CA LYS A 73 -20.72 5.95 13.51
C LYS A 73 -22.04 5.64 14.23
N SER A 74 -23.04 5.16 13.49
CA SER A 74 -24.33 4.70 14.01
C SER A 74 -24.24 3.38 14.79
N GLY A 75 -23.07 2.73 14.82
CA GLY A 75 -22.86 1.41 15.43
C GLY A 75 -23.14 0.24 14.49
N ALA A 76 -23.78 0.47 13.34
CA ALA A 76 -24.05 -0.54 12.32
C ALA A 76 -22.75 -1.09 11.71
N LEU A 77 -22.76 -2.38 11.33
CA LEU A 77 -21.64 -3.04 10.65
C LEU A 77 -21.94 -3.14 9.16
N THR A 78 -21.08 -2.58 8.32
CA THR A 78 -21.17 -2.70 6.86
C THR A 78 -20.07 -3.58 6.31
N ILE A 79 -20.43 -4.41 5.32
CA ILE A 79 -19.47 -5.25 4.61
C ILE A 79 -18.63 -4.37 3.69
N VAL A 80 -17.33 -4.47 3.84
CA VAL A 80 -16.34 -3.70 3.07
C VAL A 80 -15.72 -4.54 1.96
N ALA A 81 -15.33 -5.76 2.32
CA ALA A 81 -14.62 -6.65 1.41
C ALA A 81 -14.94 -8.10 1.76
N THR A 82 -14.90 -8.93 0.72
CA THR A 82 -15.02 -10.37 0.81
C THR A 82 -13.76 -11.00 0.22
N GLY A 83 -13.36 -12.16 0.72
CA GLY A 83 -12.15 -12.81 0.27
C GLY A 83 -11.96 -14.20 0.87
N LYS A 84 -10.74 -14.71 0.74
CA LYS A 84 -10.31 -16.00 1.28
C LYS A 84 -8.98 -15.85 1.99
N SER A 85 -8.75 -16.66 3.02
CA SER A 85 -7.45 -16.78 3.66
C SER A 85 -6.47 -17.49 2.73
N LEU A 86 -5.23 -16.99 2.64
CA LEU A 86 -4.11 -17.63 1.94
C LEU A 86 -3.18 -18.42 2.89
N GLY A 87 -3.56 -18.51 4.16
CA GLY A 87 -2.75 -19.14 5.21
C GLY A 87 -1.77 -18.16 5.86
N PRO A 88 -1.22 -18.52 7.03
CA PRO A 88 -0.27 -17.69 7.74
C PRO A 88 1.07 -17.66 6.98
N ASN A 89 1.50 -16.47 6.54
CA ASN A 89 2.81 -16.26 5.94
C ASN A 89 3.47 -15.01 6.54
N ALA A 90 4.46 -15.23 7.41
CA ALA A 90 5.23 -14.16 8.05
C ALA A 90 6.33 -13.57 7.14
N ASN A 91 6.69 -14.25 6.06
CA ASN A 91 7.82 -13.87 5.19
C ASN A 91 7.42 -12.91 4.06
N ARG A 92 6.14 -12.51 3.98
CA ARG A 92 5.65 -11.60 2.93
C ARG A 92 6.20 -10.18 3.13
N ILE A 93 7.05 -9.73 2.22
CA ILE A 93 7.65 -8.38 2.29
C ILE A 93 6.73 -7.35 1.64
N VAL A 94 6.22 -6.42 2.45
CA VAL A 94 5.39 -5.28 2.00
C VAL A 94 6.20 -4.00 2.02
N LEU A 95 6.36 -3.35 0.86
CA LEU A 95 7.19 -2.16 0.67
C LEU A 95 6.33 -0.91 0.43
N LYS A 96 6.55 0.12 1.24
CA LYS A 96 5.97 1.46 1.03
C LYS A 96 6.86 2.28 0.11
N ARG A 97 6.36 2.65 -1.07
CA ARG A 97 7.04 3.59 -1.97
C ARG A 97 6.80 5.04 -1.53
N ILE A 98 7.88 5.81 -1.43
CA ILE A 98 7.86 7.27 -1.28
C ILE A 98 8.44 7.85 -2.57
N VAL A 99 7.84 8.92 -3.08
CA VAL A 99 8.30 9.62 -4.28
C VAL A 99 8.61 11.06 -3.86
N LEU A 100 9.87 11.43 -3.95
CA LEU A 100 10.31 12.81 -3.78
C LEU A 100 10.19 13.51 -5.13
N THR A 101 9.63 14.72 -5.13
CA THR A 101 9.38 15.49 -6.35
C THR A 101 10.23 16.75 -6.34
N GLY A 102 10.90 17.03 -7.44
CA GLY A 102 11.60 18.28 -7.69
C GLY A 102 11.09 18.95 -8.96
N LEU A 103 11.38 20.24 -9.10
CA LEU A 103 11.08 21.03 -10.29
C LEU A 103 12.37 21.31 -11.08
N PRO A 104 12.43 20.99 -12.38
CA PRO A 104 13.57 21.37 -13.21
C PRO A 104 13.62 22.89 -13.35
N TYR A 105 14.79 23.48 -13.13
CA TYR A 105 15.00 24.93 -13.18
C TYR A 105 15.90 25.36 -14.34
N LYS A 106 17.07 24.73 -14.51
CA LYS A 106 17.98 24.98 -15.63
C LYS A 106 18.23 23.69 -16.37
N ILE A 107 18.06 23.67 -17.69
CA ILE A 107 18.22 22.47 -18.52
C ILE A 107 19.32 22.74 -19.54
N HIS A 108 20.30 21.84 -19.63
CA HIS A 108 21.39 21.93 -20.58
C HIS A 108 21.74 20.54 -21.14
N LYS A 109 21.42 20.31 -22.42
CA LYS A 109 21.64 19.04 -23.12
C LYS A 109 21.10 17.84 -22.31
N ARG A 110 21.99 17.06 -21.69
CA ARG A 110 21.67 15.86 -20.88
C ARG A 110 21.69 16.11 -19.37
N LYS A 111 21.86 17.36 -18.93
CA LYS A 111 21.92 17.75 -17.51
C LYS A 111 20.77 18.70 -17.18
N ALA A 112 20.20 18.56 -15.99
CA ALA A 112 19.21 19.48 -15.47
C ALA A 112 19.50 19.79 -14.00
N THR A 113 19.40 21.06 -13.63
CA THR A 113 19.41 21.51 -12.25
C THR A 113 17.99 21.50 -11.72
N CYS A 114 17.70 20.66 -10.73
CA CYS A 114 16.40 20.57 -10.08
C CYS A 114 16.38 21.35 -8.76
N ARG A 115 15.27 22.06 -8.48
CA ARG A 115 15.01 22.77 -7.23
C ARG A 115 13.85 22.09 -6.47
N PHE A 116 13.76 22.36 -5.17
CA PHE A 116 12.70 21.88 -4.26
C PHE A 116 12.60 20.36 -4.06
N MET A 117 13.55 19.57 -4.59
CA MET A 117 13.63 18.13 -4.29
C MET A 117 14.24 17.87 -2.90
N PHE A 118 15.25 18.65 -2.55
CA PHE A 118 15.96 18.62 -1.27
C PHE A 118 16.20 20.06 -0.80
N HIS A 119 16.33 20.25 0.51
CA HIS A 119 16.63 21.55 1.12
C HIS A 119 18.06 21.59 1.68
N ASN A 120 18.59 20.45 2.14
CA ASN A 120 19.94 20.35 2.67
C ASN A 120 20.89 19.72 1.64
N PRO A 121 22.15 20.19 1.55
CA PRO A 121 23.14 19.60 0.65
C PRO A 121 23.57 18.18 1.08
N GLU A 122 23.44 17.83 2.36
CA GLU A 122 23.74 16.49 2.88
C GLU A 122 22.79 15.43 2.32
N ASP A 123 21.49 15.75 2.23
CA ASP A 123 20.48 14.85 1.64
C ASP A 123 20.81 14.53 0.18
N VAL A 124 21.25 15.54 -0.59
CA VAL A 124 21.65 15.37 -1.99
C VAL A 124 22.80 14.37 -2.12
N ARG A 125 23.80 14.45 -1.23
CA ARG A 125 24.95 13.52 -1.22
C ARG A 125 24.51 12.12 -0.79
N TRP A 126 23.63 12.02 0.20
CA TRP A 126 23.10 10.75 0.69
C TRP A 126 22.31 10.00 -0.39
N PHE A 127 21.48 10.71 -1.16
CA PHE A 127 20.65 10.14 -2.22
C PHE A 127 21.35 10.02 -3.58
N LYS A 128 22.64 10.34 -3.69
CA LYS A 128 23.44 10.21 -4.92
C LYS A 128 23.34 8.84 -5.62
N PRO A 129 23.34 7.67 -4.93
CA PRO A 129 23.26 6.38 -5.61
C PRO A 129 21.84 6.04 -6.12
N VAL A 130 20.83 6.84 -5.82
CA VAL A 130 19.43 6.56 -6.18
C VAL A 130 19.14 7.02 -7.61
N GLU A 131 18.53 6.14 -8.40
CA GLU A 131 18.08 6.45 -9.76
C GLU A 131 16.89 7.42 -9.75
N LEU A 132 17.00 8.47 -10.56
CA LEU A 132 15.94 9.43 -10.84
C LEU A 132 15.21 9.05 -12.11
N TRP A 133 13.91 9.34 -12.14
CA TRP A 133 13.08 9.20 -13.33
C TRP A 133 12.14 10.41 -13.46
N THR A 134 11.83 10.79 -14.69
CA THR A 134 10.85 11.85 -14.98
C THR A 134 9.52 11.24 -15.42
N LYS A 135 8.45 12.03 -15.37
CA LYS A 135 7.12 11.60 -15.85
C LYS A 135 7.14 11.18 -17.33
N GLU A 136 8.04 11.75 -18.12
CA GLU A 136 8.25 11.41 -19.54
C GLU A 136 9.17 10.20 -19.76
N GLY A 137 9.54 9.47 -18.71
CA GLY A 137 10.35 8.25 -18.81
C GLY A 137 11.85 8.46 -18.97
N ARG A 138 12.37 9.70 -18.86
CA ARG A 138 13.82 9.93 -18.82
C ARG A 138 14.38 9.43 -17.50
N ARG A 139 15.55 8.79 -17.54
CA ARG A 139 16.25 8.23 -16.37
C ARG A 139 17.60 8.90 -16.19
N GLY A 140 18.04 9.03 -14.94
CA GLY A 140 19.30 9.69 -14.61
C GLY A 140 19.69 9.49 -13.14
N GLN A 141 20.73 10.19 -12.72
CA GLN A 141 21.23 10.20 -11.35
C GLN A 141 21.53 11.66 -10.95
N ILE A 142 21.68 11.89 -9.65
CA ILE A 142 22.04 13.20 -9.08
C ILE A 142 23.50 13.54 -9.41
#